data_AF-A0A8J2QI37-F1
#
_entry.id   AF-A0A8J2QI37-F1
#
_cell.length_a   1.000
_cell.length_b   1.000
_cell.length_c   1.000
_cell.angle_alpha   90.00
_cell.angle_beta   90.00
_cell.angle_gamma   90.00
#
_symmetry.space_group_name_H-M   'P 1'
#
loop_
_entity.id
_entity.type
_entity.pdbx_description
1 polymer ?
#
loop_
_entity_poly.entity_id
_entity_poly.type
_entity_poly.pdbx_seq_one_letter_code
_entity_poly.pdbx_strand_id
1 'polypeptide(L)'
;MFWRKHVVAAADSVECLRCSCQFHRVYVVYLSPDDRIPKWICKGCKPKPCSPAIFTDLASLQGANNTEHSSLLSAVEDPGVVSSLLEHIKLRRVELVNLTREVSSFRQELASLKGTLSEVCKRVDNVEARPSQLENKTPSVPESHLLEDIANLKTELKEQSCLLNDIEISGITKRNGENLQYVVGLIVRKISVTLEERDIVFIDIFIDTSERSRSRPST
;
A
#
# COMPACT_ATOMS: atom_id res chain seq x y z
N MET A 1 2.13 5.99 12.13
CA MET A 1 2.17 7.47 12.23
C MET A 1 3.09 7.97 11.13
N PHE A 2 2.53 8.39 10.00
CA PHE A 2 3.28 8.90 8.86
C PHE A 2 3.68 10.36 9.13
N TRP A 3 4.97 10.62 9.32
CA TRP A 3 5.48 11.99 9.23
C TRP A 3 5.58 12.34 7.74
N ARG A 4 4.54 12.97 7.19
CA ARG A 4 4.65 13.67 5.90
C ARG A 4 5.79 14.67 6.04
N LYS A 5 6.82 14.56 5.20
CA LYS A 5 7.76 15.66 4.97
C LYS A 5 6.94 16.83 4.42
N HIS A 6 6.52 17.74 5.29
CA HIS A 6 5.96 19.01 4.88
C HIS A 6 7.05 19.74 4.09
N VAL A 7 6.82 19.92 2.79
CA VAL A 7 7.66 20.75 1.94
C VAL A 7 7.41 22.18 2.39
N VAL A 8 8.36 22.73 3.14
CA VAL A 8 8.31 24.12 3.62
C VAL A 8 8.75 25.01 2.45
N ALA A 9 7.92 25.96 2.04
CA ALA A 9 8.34 26.96 1.07
C ALA A 9 9.54 27.74 1.63
N ALA A 10 10.56 28.01 0.80
CA ALA A 10 11.81 28.61 1.24
C ALA A 10 11.63 29.92 2.03
N ALA A 11 10.60 30.71 1.68
CA ALA A 11 10.25 31.97 2.35
C ALA A 11 9.77 31.81 3.81
N ASP A 12 9.23 30.64 4.17
CA ASP A 12 8.66 30.36 5.49
C ASP A 12 9.56 29.45 6.35
N SER A 13 10.77 29.18 5.87
CA SER A 13 11.73 28.32 6.53
C SER A 13 12.90 29.11 7.13
N VAL A 14 13.40 28.63 8.27
CA VAL A 14 14.65 29.06 8.89
C VAL A 14 15.60 27.88 8.97
N GLU A 15 16.83 28.10 8.55
CA GLU A 15 17.90 27.10 8.62
C GLU A 15 18.67 27.21 9.94
N CYS A 16 18.90 26.06 10.57
CA CYS A 16 19.81 25.98 11.70
C CYS A 16 21.25 26.15 11.21
N LEU A 17 21.99 27.10 11.76
CA LEU A 17 23.40 27.34 11.40
C LEU A 17 24.35 26.16 11.64
N ARG A 18 23.96 25.17 12.43
CA ARG A 18 24.84 24.09 12.87
C ARG A 18 24.62 22.76 12.17
N CYS A 19 23.37 22.47 11.79
CA CYS A 19 23.00 21.21 11.13
C CYS A 19 22.35 21.41 9.76
N SER A 20 22.16 22.67 9.34
CA SER A 20 21.52 23.05 8.07
C SER A 20 20.11 22.46 7.88
N CYS A 21 19.45 22.02 8.95
CA CYS A 21 18.06 21.57 8.88
C CYS A 21 17.12 22.78 8.79
N GLN A 22 16.11 22.67 7.93
CA GLN A 22 15.06 23.67 7.74
C GLN A 22 13.90 23.45 8.71
N PHE A 23 13.41 24.54 9.29
CA PHE A 23 12.28 24.54 10.22
C PHE A 23 11.30 25.64 9.83
N HIS A 24 10.00 25.40 10.01
CA HIS A 24 8.97 26.42 9.79
C HIS A 24 9.14 27.59 10.77
N ARG A 25 9.14 28.84 10.27
CA ARG A 25 9.23 30.08 11.06
C ARG A 25 8.25 30.12 12.23
N VAL A 26 7.01 29.69 12.00
CA VAL A 26 5.91 29.68 12.99
C VAL A 26 6.25 28.88 14.25
N TYR A 27 7.05 27.81 14.15
CA TYR A 27 7.40 26.96 15.29
C TYR A 27 8.70 27.37 16.00
N VAL A 28 9.41 28.34 15.42
CA VAL A 28 10.78 28.67 15.78
C VAL A 28 10.85 30.02 16.50
N VAL A 29 10.07 31.01 16.07
CA VAL A 29 9.99 32.31 16.74
C VAL A 29 8.59 32.89 16.55
N TYR A 30 7.97 33.41 17.61
CA TYR A 30 6.75 34.23 17.55
C TYR A 30 7.02 35.61 16.94
N LEU A 31 7.72 35.66 15.80
CA LEU A 31 8.08 36.90 15.12
C LEU A 31 7.20 37.11 13.89
N SER A 32 7.00 38.38 13.57
CA SER A 32 6.25 38.79 12.39
C SER A 32 6.99 38.35 11.11
N PRO A 33 6.28 38.12 9.99
CA PRO A 33 6.88 37.64 8.74
C PRO A 33 8.06 38.49 8.20
N ASP A 34 8.14 39.76 8.58
CA ASP A 34 9.13 40.72 8.09
C ASP A 34 10.43 40.82 8.92
N ASP A 35 10.52 40.15 10.07
CA ASP A 35 11.71 40.25 10.91
C ASP A 35 12.87 39.39 10.35
N ARG A 36 14.00 40.03 10.03
CA ARG A 36 15.25 39.33 9.72
C ARG A 36 15.75 38.64 10.99
N ILE A 37 15.76 37.32 11.00
CA ILE A 37 16.22 36.52 12.15
C ILE A 37 17.75 36.42 12.09
N PRO A 38 18.52 37.06 12.99
CA PRO A 38 19.95 36.83 13.04
C PRO A 38 20.23 35.44 13.63
N LYS A 39 21.04 34.66 12.91
CA LYS A 39 21.79 33.48 13.38
C LYS A 39 21.03 32.55 14.35
N TRP A 40 20.06 31.79 13.83
CA TRP A 40 19.29 30.84 14.62
C TRP A 40 19.92 29.44 14.71
N ILE A 41 19.74 28.76 15.85
CA ILE A 41 20.21 27.40 16.14
C ILE A 41 19.04 26.58 16.71
N CYS A 42 18.79 25.39 16.16
CA CYS A 42 17.68 24.53 16.57
C CYS A 42 17.85 23.98 18.00
N LYS A 43 16.74 23.53 18.62
CA LYS A 43 16.76 22.97 19.98
C LYS A 43 17.73 21.80 20.16
N GLY A 44 17.94 20.98 19.11
CA GLY A 44 18.90 19.88 19.13
C GLY A 44 20.37 20.33 19.01
N CYS A 45 20.62 21.47 18.38
CA CYS A 45 21.97 22.03 18.20
C CYS A 45 22.34 23.09 19.24
N LYS A 46 21.33 23.63 19.96
CA LYS A 46 21.55 24.54 21.08
C LYS A 46 22.37 23.76 22.11
N PRO A 47 23.57 24.23 22.49
CA PRO A 47 24.36 23.56 23.51
C PRO A 47 23.46 23.44 24.74
N LYS A 48 23.22 22.21 25.18
CA LYS A 48 22.51 21.95 26.42
C LYS A 48 23.25 22.76 27.47
N PRO A 49 22.62 23.73 28.17
CA PRO A 49 23.29 24.43 29.24
C PRO A 49 23.80 23.33 30.17
N CYS A 50 25.12 23.22 30.25
CA CYS A 50 25.76 22.37 31.22
C CYS A 50 25.34 22.99 32.55
N SER A 51 24.31 22.44 33.18
CA SER A 51 23.94 22.83 34.52
C SER A 51 25.19 22.64 35.38
N PRO A 52 25.74 23.67 36.04
CA PRO A 52 26.71 23.46 37.08
C PRO A 52 25.94 22.90 38.28
N ALA A 53 25.64 21.61 38.23
CA ALA A 53 25.04 20.85 39.31
C ALA A 53 25.68 19.46 39.28
N ILE A 54 26.95 19.43 39.62
CA ILE A 54 27.72 18.46 40.42
C ILE A 54 29.16 19.00 40.34
N PHE A 55 29.44 20.12 41.02
CA PHE A 55 30.78 20.55 41.49
C PHE A 55 30.67 21.90 42.23
N THR A 56 29.84 21.90 43.27
CA THR A 56 29.88 22.82 44.41
C THR A 56 29.35 21.93 45.51
N ASP A 57 30.17 21.34 46.37
CA ASP A 57 30.82 22.08 47.45
C ASP A 57 31.95 21.23 48.04
N LEU A 58 33.22 21.54 47.75
CA LEU A 58 34.36 21.01 48.50
C LEU A 58 35.25 22.13 49.07
N ALA A 59 34.79 23.38 48.97
CA ALA A 59 35.52 24.56 49.46
C ALA A 59 34.80 25.29 50.61
N SER A 60 33.55 24.94 50.94
CA SER A 60 32.81 25.59 52.04
C SER A 60 32.74 24.77 53.35
N LEU A 61 33.47 23.64 53.46
CA LEU A 61 33.53 22.81 54.68
C LEU A 61 34.76 23.07 55.58
N GLN A 62 35.43 24.21 55.46
CA GLN A 62 36.55 24.57 56.37
C GLN A 62 36.24 25.70 57.34
N GLY A 63 34.96 26.01 57.59
CA GLY A 63 34.64 27.10 58.53
C GLY A 63 33.22 27.09 59.08
N ALA A 64 32.79 26.03 59.76
CA ALA A 64 31.74 26.11 60.78
C ALA A 64 31.61 24.79 61.57
N ASN A 65 31.74 24.91 62.89
CA ASN A 65 31.08 24.12 63.93
C ASN A 65 31.64 22.74 64.33
N ASN A 66 32.67 22.78 65.18
CA ASN A 66 33.04 21.71 66.12
C ASN A 66 32.09 21.61 67.34
N THR A 67 30.79 21.90 67.21
CA THR A 67 29.88 21.96 68.37
C THR A 67 28.63 21.09 68.26
N GLU A 68 28.37 20.47 67.09
CA GLU A 68 27.21 19.57 66.91
C GLU A 68 27.59 18.06 66.86
N HIS A 69 28.88 17.74 66.81
CA HIS A 69 29.34 16.33 66.80
C HIS A 69 29.18 15.61 68.14
N SER A 70 28.98 16.34 69.25
CA SER A 70 28.96 15.75 70.60
C SER A 70 27.62 15.04 70.91
N SER A 71 26.50 15.50 70.37
CA SER A 71 25.19 14.87 70.60
C SER A 71 24.95 13.62 69.74
N LEU A 72 25.53 13.55 68.53
CA LEU A 72 25.43 12.37 67.66
C LEU A 72 26.21 11.16 68.21
N LEU A 73 27.33 11.39 68.93
CA LEU A 73 28.12 10.31 69.51
C LEU A 73 27.40 9.62 70.68
N SER A 74 26.58 10.34 71.45
CA SER A 74 25.79 9.75 72.56
C SER A 74 24.61 8.89 72.09
N ALA A 75 24.06 9.15 70.90
CA ALA A 75 22.98 8.35 70.31
C ALA A 75 23.48 7.04 69.66
N VAL A 76 24.79 6.92 69.43
CA VAL A 76 25.45 5.73 68.86
C VAL A 76 25.73 4.66 69.93
N GLU A 77 25.65 5.03 71.21
CA GLU A 77 25.87 4.11 72.33
C GLU A 77 24.64 3.28 72.70
N ASP A 78 23.44 3.62 72.19
CA ASP A 78 22.24 2.80 72.35
C ASP A 78 22.23 1.66 71.30
N PRO A 79 22.43 0.39 71.72
CA PRO A 79 22.43 -0.76 70.82
C PRO A 79 21.09 -0.92 70.07
N GLY A 80 19.99 -0.39 70.61
CA GLY A 80 18.67 -0.44 69.98
C GLY A 80 18.59 0.38 68.70
N VAL A 81 19.16 1.59 68.70
CA VAL A 81 19.17 2.50 67.55
C VAL A 81 20.07 1.95 66.43
N VAL A 82 21.24 1.41 66.79
CA VAL A 82 22.17 0.79 65.84
C VAL A 82 21.56 -0.45 65.19
N SER A 83 20.86 -1.28 65.96
CA SER A 83 20.16 -2.47 65.45
C SER A 83 19.02 -2.11 64.49
N SER A 84 18.21 -1.10 64.82
CA SER A 84 17.14 -0.61 63.94
C SER A 84 17.69 -0.04 62.63
N LEU A 85 18.76 0.74 62.69
CA LEU A 85 19.42 1.27 61.49
C LEU A 85 20.00 0.16 60.61
N LEU A 86 20.60 -0.87 61.22
CA LEU A 86 21.13 -2.02 60.50
C LEU A 86 20.02 -2.76 59.75
N GLU A 87 18.86 -2.97 60.37
CA GLU A 87 17.70 -3.58 59.71
C GLU A 87 17.17 -2.72 58.56
N HIS A 88 17.09 -1.40 58.73
CA HIS A 88 16.74 -0.50 57.63
C HIS A 88 17.74 -0.57 56.48
N ILE A 89 19.05 -0.61 56.74
CA ILE A 89 20.08 -0.75 55.70
C ILE A 89 19.95 -2.09 54.97
N LYS A 90 19.69 -3.19 55.69
CA LYS A 90 19.45 -4.51 55.09
C LYS A 90 18.22 -4.49 54.18
N LEU A 91 17.11 -3.92 54.66
CA LEU A 91 15.87 -3.83 53.90
C LEU A 91 16.07 -2.99 52.62
N ARG A 92 16.68 -1.81 52.74
CA ARG A 92 17.00 -0.95 51.58
C ARG A 92 17.94 -1.64 50.59
N ARG A 93 18.90 -2.45 51.07
CA ARG A 93 19.76 -3.24 50.19
C ARG A 93 18.95 -4.27 49.38
N VAL A 94 17.99 -4.95 50.01
CA VAL A 94 17.09 -5.88 49.32
C VAL A 94 16.24 -5.15 48.27
N GLU A 95 15.66 -4.00 48.63
CA GLU A 95 14.90 -3.17 47.69
C GLU A 95 15.74 -2.75 46.47
N LEU A 96 16.99 -2.32 46.67
CA LEU A 96 17.89 -1.94 45.58
C LEU A 96 18.22 -3.12 44.65
N VAL A 97 18.43 -4.30 45.21
CA VAL A 97 18.65 -5.53 44.42
C VAL A 97 17.40 -5.86 43.60
N ASN A 98 16.22 -5.77 44.20
CA ASN A 98 14.95 -6.00 43.51
C ASN A 98 14.71 -5.00 42.38
N LEU A 99 14.93 -3.71 42.63
CA LEU A 99 14.84 -2.66 41.60
C LEU A 99 15.82 -2.89 40.45
N THR A 100 17.06 -3.28 40.78
CA THR A 100 18.08 -3.60 39.76
C THR A 100 17.63 -4.77 38.88
N ARG A 101 16.99 -5.78 39.48
CA ARG A 101 16.41 -6.93 38.77
C ARG A 101 15.25 -6.51 37.87
N GLU A 102 14.33 -5.70 38.36
CA GLU A 102 13.18 -5.18 37.59
C GLU A 102 13.64 -4.34 36.41
N VAL A 103 14.60 -3.43 36.61
CA VAL A 103 15.21 -2.64 35.53
C VAL A 103 15.84 -3.55 34.48
N SER A 104 16.50 -4.63 34.91
CA SER A 104 17.11 -5.59 33.98
C SER A 104 16.05 -6.35 33.18
N SER A 105 14.95 -6.78 33.82
CA SER A 105 13.79 -7.40 33.14
C SER A 105 13.17 -6.46 32.11
N PHE A 106 12.94 -5.20 32.51
CA PHE A 106 12.36 -4.20 31.63
C PHE A 106 13.25 -3.92 30.40
N ARG A 107 14.58 -3.91 30.59
CA ARG A 107 15.53 -3.79 29.47
C ARG A 107 15.43 -4.98 28.52
N GLN A 108 15.21 -6.19 29.02
CA GLN A 108 15.03 -7.37 28.19
C GLN A 108 13.70 -7.31 27.41
N GLU A 109 12.61 -6.91 28.05
CA GLU A 109 11.32 -6.71 27.40
C GLU A 109 11.38 -5.65 26.30
N LEU A 110 12.05 -4.51 26.56
CA LEU A 110 12.28 -3.48 25.54
C LEU A 110 13.11 -4.00 24.36
N ALA A 111 14.13 -4.82 24.61
CA ALA A 111 14.91 -5.44 23.56
C ALA A 111 14.06 -6.39 22.70
N SER A 112 13.20 -7.19 23.34
CA SER A 112 12.24 -8.07 22.66
C SER A 112 11.25 -7.27 21.81
N LEU A 113 10.64 -6.22 22.38
CA LEU A 113 9.71 -5.33 21.67
C LEU A 113 10.36 -4.64 20.47
N LYS A 114 11.62 -4.22 20.60
CA LYS A 114 12.38 -3.67 19.47
C LYS A 114 12.57 -4.70 18.35
N GLY A 115 12.79 -5.97 18.73
CA GLY A 115 12.87 -7.09 17.79
C GLY A 115 11.56 -7.31 17.04
N THR A 116 10.44 -7.39 17.76
CA THR A 116 9.11 -7.59 17.14
C THR A 116 8.72 -6.40 16.26
N LEU A 117 9.01 -5.16 16.69
CA LEU A 117 8.76 -3.98 15.87
C LEU A 117 9.57 -4.00 14.57
N SER A 118 10.84 -4.42 14.62
CA SER A 118 11.67 -4.58 13.42
C SER A 118 11.09 -5.61 12.45
N GLU A 119 10.58 -6.72 12.95
CA GLU A 119 9.91 -7.74 12.14
C GLU A 119 8.61 -7.20 11.51
N VAL A 120 7.81 -6.47 12.28
CA VAL A 120 6.59 -5.82 11.77
C VAL A 120 6.93 -4.82 10.68
N CYS A 121 7.95 -3.98 10.85
CA CYS A 121 8.40 -3.06 9.79
C CYS A 121 8.76 -3.81 8.51
N LYS A 122 9.54 -4.90 8.60
CA LYS A 122 9.87 -5.73 7.42
C LYS A 122 8.63 -6.31 6.74
N ARG A 123 7.63 -6.73 7.52
CA ARG A 123 6.36 -7.24 6.97
C ARG A 123 5.58 -6.14 6.27
N VAL A 124 5.56 -4.94 6.83
CA VAL A 124 4.93 -3.76 6.20
C VAL A 124 5.66 -3.42 4.89
N ASP A 125 7.00 -3.33 4.90
CA ASP A 125 7.79 -3.06 3.69
C ASP A 125 7.49 -4.09 2.57
N ASN A 126 7.36 -5.37 2.92
CA ASN A 126 6.99 -6.42 1.96
C ASN A 126 5.57 -6.23 1.42
N VAL A 127 4.60 -5.92 2.30
CA VAL A 127 3.22 -5.64 1.89
C VAL A 127 3.15 -4.40 1.00
N GLU A 128 3.94 -3.36 1.26
CA GLU A 128 4.03 -2.15 0.44
C GLU A 128 4.71 -2.41 -0.92
N ALA A 129 5.67 -3.34 -0.99
CA ALA A 129 6.32 -3.71 -2.24
C ALA A 129 5.42 -4.56 -3.18
N ARG A 130 4.47 -5.31 -2.61
CA ARG A 130 3.57 -6.20 -3.39
C ARG A 130 2.71 -5.46 -4.42
N PRO A 131 2.05 -4.32 -4.13
CA PRO A 131 1.34 -3.51 -5.11
C PRO A 131 2.21 -3.17 -6.32
N SER A 132 3.42 -2.64 -6.12
CA SER A 132 4.32 -2.32 -7.23
C SER A 132 4.72 -3.55 -8.04
N GLN A 133 4.91 -4.70 -7.40
CA GLN A 133 5.16 -5.96 -8.10
C GLN A 133 3.94 -6.45 -8.89
N LEU A 134 2.72 -6.25 -8.38
CA LEU A 134 1.48 -6.61 -9.06
C LEU A 134 1.20 -5.67 -10.23
N GLU A 135 1.39 -4.37 -10.05
CA GLU A 135 1.29 -3.37 -11.11
C GLU A 135 2.27 -3.64 -12.25
N ASN A 136 3.49 -4.09 -11.94
CA ASN A 136 4.48 -4.46 -12.96
C ASN A 136 4.19 -5.81 -13.65
N LYS A 137 3.47 -6.72 -12.98
CA LYS A 137 3.18 -8.08 -13.50
C LYS A 137 1.85 -8.17 -14.23
N THR A 138 0.90 -7.29 -13.91
CA THR A 138 -0.32 -7.15 -14.68
C THR A 138 0.01 -6.26 -15.87
N PRO A 139 0.27 -6.81 -17.07
CA PRO A 139 0.29 -5.96 -18.26
C PRO A 139 -1.05 -5.24 -18.25
N SER A 140 -1.00 -3.91 -18.26
CA SER A 140 -2.16 -3.11 -18.58
C SER A 140 -2.52 -3.52 -20.01
N VAL A 141 -3.43 -4.50 -20.14
CA VAL A 141 -4.09 -4.75 -21.42
C VAL A 141 -4.86 -3.45 -21.64
N PRO A 142 -4.43 -2.61 -22.59
CA PRO A 142 -5.12 -1.36 -22.81
C PRO A 142 -6.57 -1.71 -23.16
N GLU A 143 -7.50 -1.01 -22.54
CA GLU A 143 -8.94 -1.18 -22.72
C GLU A 143 -9.33 -1.19 -24.21
N SER A 144 -8.53 -0.52 -25.05
CA SER A 144 -8.63 -0.55 -26.51
C SER A 144 -8.57 -1.95 -27.12
N HIS A 145 -7.70 -2.85 -26.66
CA HIS A 145 -7.61 -4.21 -27.21
C HIS A 145 -8.85 -5.04 -26.85
N LEU A 146 -9.36 -4.90 -25.62
CA LEU A 146 -10.59 -5.58 -25.22
C LEU A 146 -11.80 -5.05 -26.00
N LEU A 147 -11.86 -3.73 -26.24
CA LEU A 147 -12.93 -3.13 -27.04
C LEU A 147 -12.85 -3.54 -28.51
N GLU A 148 -11.64 -3.65 -29.07
CA GLU A 148 -11.39 -4.15 -30.42
C GLU A 148 -11.81 -5.62 -30.55
N ASP A 149 -11.42 -6.48 -29.61
CA ASP A 149 -11.82 -7.88 -29.58
C ASP A 149 -13.35 -8.03 -29.47
N ILE A 150 -14.00 -7.23 -28.62
CA ILE A 150 -15.46 -7.21 -28.51
C ILE A 150 -16.11 -6.76 -29.81
N ALA A 151 -15.55 -5.77 -30.50
CA ALA A 151 -16.06 -5.30 -31.79
C ALA A 151 -15.93 -6.40 -32.85
N ASN A 152 -14.78 -7.06 -32.93
CA ASN A 152 -14.49 -8.15 -33.87
C ASN A 152 -15.43 -9.35 -33.64
N LEU A 153 -15.62 -9.75 -32.38
CA LEU A 153 -16.54 -10.82 -32.02
C LEU A 153 -18.00 -10.47 -32.37
N LYS A 154 -18.40 -9.20 -32.19
CA LYS A 154 -19.74 -8.75 -32.57
C LYS A 154 -19.94 -8.77 -34.09
N THR A 155 -18.93 -8.40 -34.87
CA THR A 155 -19.00 -8.47 -36.33
C THR A 155 -19.09 -9.91 -36.82
N GLU A 156 -18.27 -10.81 -36.28
CA GLU A 156 -18.29 -12.23 -36.63
C GLU A 156 -19.63 -12.89 -36.30
N LEU A 157 -20.20 -12.57 -35.14
CA LEU A 157 -21.51 -13.07 -34.73
C LEU A 157 -22.63 -12.54 -35.63
N LYS A 158 -22.54 -11.27 -36.06
CA LYS A 158 -23.48 -10.70 -37.03
C LYS A 158 -23.40 -11.42 -38.38
N GLU A 159 -22.19 -11.68 -38.89
CA GLU A 159 -21.98 -12.42 -40.14
C GLU A 159 -22.55 -13.84 -40.06
N GLN A 160 -22.30 -14.55 -38.95
CA GLN A 160 -22.88 -15.87 -38.71
C GLN A 160 -24.41 -15.85 -38.65
N SER A 161 -25.01 -14.82 -38.04
CA SER A 161 -26.47 -14.67 -37.97
C SER A 161 -27.14 -14.44 -39.33
N CYS A 162 -26.42 -13.81 -40.27
CA CYS A 162 -26.93 -13.63 -41.63
C CYS A 162 -27.01 -14.97 -42.37
N LEU A 163 -26.02 -15.85 -42.21
CA LEU A 163 -25.96 -17.16 -42.86
C LEU A 163 -27.04 -18.13 -42.37
N LEU A 164 -27.52 -17.97 -41.12
CA LEU A 164 -28.59 -18.83 -40.57
C LEU A 164 -29.95 -18.62 -41.25
N ASN A 165 -30.13 -17.52 -41.99
CA ASN A 165 -31.38 -17.24 -42.71
C ASN A 165 -31.36 -17.70 -44.17
N ASP A 166 -30.22 -18.21 -44.65
CA ASP A 166 -30.09 -18.71 -46.02
C ASP A 166 -30.50 -20.19 -46.07
N ILE A 167 -31.42 -20.53 -46.97
CA ILE A 167 -31.92 -21.89 -47.18
C ILE A 167 -31.47 -22.38 -48.55
N GLU A 168 -30.62 -23.41 -48.58
CA GLU A 168 -30.24 -24.08 -49.82
C GLU A 168 -31.24 -25.18 -50.17
N ILE A 169 -31.76 -25.15 -51.40
CA ILE A 169 -32.66 -26.19 -51.92
C ILE A 169 -32.03 -26.84 -53.15
N SER A 170 -31.48 -28.05 -52.97
CA SER A 170 -30.82 -28.81 -54.04
C SER A 170 -31.78 -29.81 -54.70
N GLY A 171 -31.40 -30.32 -55.88
CA GLY A 171 -32.15 -31.38 -56.58
C GLY A 171 -33.35 -30.91 -57.42
N ILE A 172 -33.48 -29.62 -57.67
CA ILE A 172 -34.51 -29.05 -58.54
C ILE A 172 -34.02 -29.06 -60.00
N THR A 173 -34.82 -29.60 -60.92
CA THR A 173 -34.52 -29.52 -62.36
C THR A 173 -34.79 -28.12 -62.88
N LYS A 174 -33.77 -27.45 -63.42
CA LYS A 174 -33.91 -26.10 -63.99
C LYS A 174 -34.69 -26.14 -65.31
N ARG A 175 -35.78 -25.37 -65.43
CA ARG A 175 -36.35 -24.99 -66.74
C ARG A 175 -36.27 -23.50 -66.97
N ASN A 176 -36.07 -23.12 -68.23
CA ASN A 176 -35.96 -21.71 -68.62
C ASN A 176 -37.33 -21.02 -68.51
N GLY A 177 -37.38 -19.86 -67.87
CA GLY A 177 -38.59 -19.05 -67.73
C GLY A 177 -39.50 -19.43 -66.56
N GLU A 178 -39.09 -20.33 -65.66
CA GLU A 178 -39.84 -20.63 -64.44
C GLU A 178 -39.74 -19.47 -63.43
N ASN A 179 -40.85 -19.18 -62.75
CA ASN A 179 -40.86 -18.24 -61.63
C ASN A 179 -40.35 -18.94 -60.37
N LEU A 180 -39.19 -18.51 -59.86
CA LEU A 180 -38.52 -19.15 -58.72
C LEU A 180 -39.31 -19.03 -57.42
N GLN A 181 -39.99 -17.89 -57.19
CA GLN A 181 -40.83 -17.72 -56.00
C GLN A 181 -41.98 -18.73 -55.98
N TYR A 182 -42.58 -19.00 -57.15
CA TYR A 182 -43.61 -20.01 -57.29
C TYR A 182 -43.09 -21.43 -57.01
N VAL A 183 -41.89 -21.77 -57.49
CA VAL A 183 -41.25 -23.07 -57.23
C VAL A 183 -40.97 -23.25 -55.74
N VAL A 184 -40.39 -22.25 -55.08
CA VAL A 184 -40.17 -22.25 -53.62
C VAL A 184 -41.48 -22.42 -52.88
N GLY A 185 -42.55 -21.70 -53.27
CA GLY A 185 -43.87 -21.82 -52.67
C GLY A 185 -44.49 -23.22 -52.79
N LEU A 186 -44.26 -23.91 -53.91
CA LEU A 186 -44.69 -25.32 -54.06
C LEU A 186 -43.94 -26.26 -53.12
N ILE A 187 -42.64 -26.04 -52.95
CA ILE A 187 -41.79 -26.87 -52.07
C ILE A 187 -42.20 -26.65 -50.61
N VAL A 188 -42.34 -25.40 -50.18
CA VAL A 188 -42.80 -24.99 -48.85
C VAL A 188 -44.12 -25.66 -48.49
N ARG A 189 -45.12 -25.64 -49.39
CA ARG A 189 -46.40 -26.32 -49.18
C ARG A 189 -46.24 -27.82 -49.03
N LYS A 190 -45.33 -28.44 -49.78
CA LYS A 190 -45.08 -29.88 -49.73
C LYS A 190 -44.42 -30.32 -48.42
N ILE A 191 -43.59 -29.46 -47.82
CA ILE A 191 -42.94 -29.70 -46.52
C ILE A 191 -43.76 -29.19 -45.33
N SER A 192 -44.96 -28.64 -45.57
CA SER A 192 -45.86 -28.08 -44.54
C SER A 192 -45.24 -26.93 -43.71
N VAL A 193 -44.34 -26.15 -44.32
CA VAL A 193 -43.81 -24.91 -43.72
C VAL A 193 -44.70 -23.75 -44.16
N THR A 194 -44.88 -22.75 -43.30
CA THR A 194 -45.55 -21.50 -43.63
C THR A 194 -44.51 -20.46 -44.03
N LEU A 195 -44.46 -20.12 -45.32
CA LEU A 195 -43.59 -19.08 -45.86
C LEU A 195 -44.44 -18.17 -46.75
N GLU A 196 -44.47 -16.87 -46.46
CA GLU A 196 -45.12 -15.87 -47.28
C GLU A 196 -44.12 -15.25 -48.27
N GLU A 197 -44.60 -14.62 -49.34
CA GLU A 197 -43.75 -13.93 -50.31
C GLU A 197 -42.91 -12.80 -49.68
N ARG A 198 -43.36 -12.25 -48.54
CA ARG A 198 -42.67 -11.19 -47.79
C ARG A 198 -41.50 -11.73 -46.97
N ASP A 199 -41.49 -13.02 -46.68
CA ASP A 199 -40.43 -13.68 -45.91
C ASP A 199 -39.20 -13.99 -46.79
N ILE A 200 -39.36 -13.88 -48.11
CA ILE A 200 -38.31 -14.16 -49.09
C ILE A 200 -37.62 -12.85 -49.47
N VAL A 201 -36.38 -12.67 -49.03
CA VAL A 201 -35.58 -11.48 -49.36
C VAL A 201 -34.98 -11.59 -50.77
N PHE A 202 -34.36 -12.72 -51.10
CA PHE A 202 -33.70 -12.95 -52.38
C PHE A 202 -33.67 -14.45 -52.71
N ILE A 203 -33.68 -14.81 -54.00
CA ILE A 203 -33.50 -16.18 -54.48
C ILE A 203 -32.44 -16.16 -55.58
N ASP A 204 -31.42 -16.99 -55.44
CA ASP A 204 -30.41 -17.21 -56.48
C ASP A 204 -30.37 -18.68 -56.92
N ILE A 205 -29.92 -18.92 -58.14
CA ILE A 205 -29.71 -20.27 -58.65
C ILE A 205 -28.21 -20.55 -58.71
N PHE A 206 -27.74 -21.41 -57.82
CA PHE A 206 -26.38 -21.93 -57.90
C PHE A 206 -26.35 -23.16 -58.82
N ILE A 207 -25.53 -23.11 -59.88
CA ILE A 207 -25.26 -24.28 -60.74
C ILE A 207 -23.90 -24.82 -60.33
N ASP A 208 -23.89 -25.95 -59.62
CA ASP A 208 -22.63 -26.62 -59.32
C ASP A 208 -22.05 -27.23 -60.60
N THR A 209 -20.99 -26.62 -61.13
CA THR A 209 -20.26 -27.11 -62.30
C THR A 209 -19.32 -28.29 -61.99
N SER A 210 -19.25 -28.76 -60.75
CA SER A 210 -18.30 -29.79 -60.30
C SER A 210 -18.55 -31.20 -60.86
N GLU A 211 -19.79 -31.54 -61.27
CA GLU A 211 -20.14 -32.90 -61.72
C GLU A 211 -19.75 -33.23 -63.17
N ARG A 212 -19.24 -32.27 -63.97
CA ARG A 212 -18.86 -32.53 -65.37
C ARG A 212 -17.62 -33.42 -65.55
N SER A 213 -16.98 -33.83 -64.45
CA SER A 213 -15.74 -34.63 -64.43
C SER A 213 -15.93 -36.12 -64.12
N ARG A 214 -17.14 -36.60 -63.79
CA ARG A 214 -17.37 -38.01 -63.37
C ARG A 214 -18.02 -38.93 -64.40
N SER A 215 -18.35 -38.45 -65.60
CA SER A 215 -18.97 -39.27 -66.65
C SER A 215 -18.16 -39.30 -67.94
N ARG A 216 -17.00 -39.99 -67.93
CA ARG A 216 -16.46 -40.63 -69.13
C ARG A 216 -16.47 -42.14 -68.88
N PRO A 217 -17.32 -42.92 -69.57
CA PRO A 217 -17.17 -44.36 -69.56
C PRO A 217 -15.90 -44.70 -70.34
N SER A 218 -14.96 -45.36 -69.69
CA SER A 218 -13.84 -46.04 -70.32
C SER A 218 -14.39 -47.13 -71.23
N THR A 219 -14.30 -46.88 -72.54
CA THR A 219 -14.33 -47.91 -73.60
C THR A 219 -13.23 -48.92 -73.41
#